data_AF-A0A6S6WP85-F1
#
_entry.id   AF-A0A6S6WP85-F1
#
_cell.length_a   1.000
_cell.length_b   1.000
_cell.length_c   1.000
_cell.angle_alpha   90.00
_cell.angle_beta   90.00
_cell.angle_gamma   90.00
#
_symmetry.space_group_name_H-M   'P 1'
#
loop_
_entity.id
_entity.type
_entity.pdbx_description
1 polymer ?
#
loop_
_entity_poly.entity_id
_entity_poly.type
_entity_poly.pdbx_seq_one_letter_code
_entity_poly.pdbx_strand_id
1 'polypeptide(L)'
;MSRLDLLSEYQQVQTAIELIELGARVQTLEDVTEINRCRLVRLYKEVRGEAPAKGQLPYSTDWYATWKPNYHSTLFLSFFNRIKNLPDITYSRALASAYKLYSEQVLMIEDEDDGVVLSFTRAWMLTRFIESKQLELCTCSNCQLPFVVLSYSLNDQFVCGLCAPPSRAGVPLKRPTAATPTLATTP
;
A
#
# COMPACT_ATOMS: atom_id res chain seq x y z
N MET A 1 7.21 9.25 -36.58
CA MET A 1 7.26 8.28 -35.47
C MET A 1 8.64 8.41 -34.84
N SER A 2 8.76 9.24 -33.81
CA SER A 2 10.01 9.46 -33.11
C SER A 2 10.46 8.15 -32.47
N ARG A 3 11.69 7.74 -32.80
CA ARG A 3 12.42 6.60 -32.25
C ARG A 3 12.44 6.73 -30.72
N LEU A 4 11.43 6.21 -30.03
CA LEU A 4 11.59 5.84 -28.62
C LEU A 4 12.78 4.88 -28.59
N ASP A 5 13.79 5.25 -27.83
CA ASP A 5 15.06 4.54 -27.72
C ASP A 5 14.78 3.07 -27.37
N LEU A 6 15.37 2.09 -28.07
CA LEU A 6 15.09 0.66 -27.84
C LEU A 6 15.32 0.27 -26.36
N LEU A 7 16.25 0.94 -25.71
CA LEU A 7 16.50 0.80 -24.27
C LEU A 7 15.30 1.23 -23.43
N SER A 8 14.64 2.33 -23.79
CA SER A 8 13.45 2.82 -23.09
C SER A 8 12.28 1.84 -23.24
N GLU A 9 12.07 1.29 -24.43
CA GLU A 9 11.04 0.27 -24.66
C GLU A 9 11.31 -1.00 -23.85
N TYR A 10 12.57 -1.47 -23.83
CA TYR A 10 12.97 -2.61 -23.02
C TYR A 10 12.70 -2.36 -21.53
N GLN A 11 13.05 -1.19 -21.00
CA GLN A 11 12.81 -0.82 -19.61
C GLN A 11 11.31 -0.76 -19.26
N GLN A 12 10.48 -0.24 -20.16
CA GLN A 12 9.02 -0.23 -19.99
C GLN A 12 8.46 -1.66 -19.90
N VAL A 13 8.92 -2.56 -20.77
CA VAL A 13 8.50 -3.97 -20.74
C VAL A 13 8.95 -4.67 -19.46
N GLN A 14 10.20 -4.47 -19.04
CA GLN A 14 10.71 -5.03 -17.77
C GLN A 14 9.90 -4.54 -16.56
N THR A 15 9.60 -3.24 -16.53
CA THR A 15 8.77 -2.65 -15.48
C THR A 15 7.36 -3.26 -15.50
N ALA A 16 6.75 -3.41 -16.69
CA ALA A 16 5.43 -4.02 -16.81
C ALA A 16 5.41 -5.48 -16.30
N ILE A 17 6.44 -6.28 -16.59
CA ILE A 17 6.57 -7.66 -16.09
C ILE A 17 6.62 -7.65 -14.56
N GLU A 18 7.50 -6.84 -13.98
CA GLU A 18 7.63 -6.71 -12.52
C GLU A 18 6.28 -6.34 -11.87
N LEU A 19 5.56 -5.38 -12.45
CA LEU A 19 4.25 -4.96 -11.93
C LEU A 19 3.20 -6.08 -12.06
N ILE A 20 3.22 -6.86 -13.15
CA ILE A 20 2.33 -8.01 -13.33
C ILE A 20 2.60 -9.08 -12.25
N GLU A 21 3.86 -9.35 -11.94
CA GLU A 21 4.25 -10.31 -10.89
C GLU A 21 3.77 -9.86 -9.51
N LEU A 22 3.81 -8.54 -9.24
CA LEU A 22 3.26 -7.95 -8.01
C LEU A 22 1.72 -7.93 -7.96
N GLY A 23 1.04 -8.37 -9.02
CA GLY A 23 -0.42 -8.44 -9.07
C GLY A 23 -1.10 -7.16 -9.57
N ALA A 24 -0.41 -6.36 -10.39
CA ALA A 24 -1.03 -5.24 -11.08
C ALA A 24 -2.07 -5.72 -12.10
N ARG A 25 -3.24 -5.09 -12.10
CA ARG A 25 -4.24 -5.28 -13.15
C ARG A 25 -3.85 -4.48 -14.40
N VAL A 26 -4.31 -4.94 -15.56
CA VAL A 26 -4.02 -4.29 -16.85
C VAL A 26 -4.37 -2.80 -16.86
N GLN A 27 -5.50 -2.41 -16.26
CA GLN A 27 -5.87 -1.00 -16.15
C GLN A 27 -4.84 -0.18 -15.36
N THR A 28 -4.25 -0.73 -14.30
CA THR A 28 -3.15 -0.08 -13.57
C THR A 28 -1.89 0.02 -14.43
N LEU A 29 -1.59 -1.00 -15.24
CA LEU A 29 -0.42 -0.98 -16.12
C LEU A 29 -0.57 0.07 -17.24
N GLU A 30 -1.79 0.27 -17.75
CA GLU A 30 -2.08 1.31 -18.76
C GLU A 30 -1.77 2.72 -18.24
N ASP A 31 -1.99 2.98 -16.95
CA ASP A 31 -1.73 4.29 -16.34
C ASP A 31 -0.27 4.48 -15.90
N VAL A 32 0.47 3.39 -15.68
CA VAL A 32 1.83 3.41 -15.10
C VAL A 32 2.92 3.16 -16.14
N THR A 33 2.56 2.67 -17.33
CA THR A 33 3.48 2.36 -18.42
C THR A 33 3.02 3.01 -19.72
N GLU A 34 3.92 3.13 -20.69
CA GLU A 34 3.60 3.68 -22.02
C GLU A 34 3.17 2.59 -23.03
N ILE A 35 2.91 1.37 -22.55
CA ILE A 35 2.62 0.22 -23.41
C ILE A 35 1.13 0.19 -23.75
N ASN A 36 0.83 0.00 -25.03
CA ASN A 36 -0.55 -0.15 -25.49
C ASN A 36 -1.25 -1.35 -24.80
N ARG A 37 -2.50 -1.15 -24.41
CA ARG A 37 -3.39 -2.16 -23.80
C ARG A 37 -3.33 -3.54 -24.47
N CYS A 38 -3.37 -3.63 -25.81
CA CYS A 38 -3.32 -4.91 -26.51
C CYS A 38 -2.01 -5.67 -26.26
N ARG A 39 -0.87 -4.95 -26.18
CA ARG A 39 0.42 -5.54 -25.79
C ARG A 39 0.41 -5.95 -24.31
N LEU A 40 -0.12 -5.12 -23.41
CA LEU A 40 -0.22 -5.43 -21.98
C LEU A 40 -1.05 -6.69 -21.71
N VAL A 41 -2.19 -6.87 -22.40
CA VAL A 41 -3.02 -8.08 -22.26
C VAL A 41 -2.28 -9.34 -22.71
N ARG A 42 -1.48 -9.25 -23.78
CA ARG A 42 -0.65 -10.37 -24.25
C ARG A 42 0.47 -10.69 -23.26
N LEU A 43 1.19 -9.66 -22.83
CA LEU A 43 2.27 -9.78 -21.85
C LEU A 43 1.75 -10.36 -20.53
N TYR A 44 0.59 -9.92 -20.04
CA TYR A 44 -0.03 -10.46 -18.84
C TYR A 44 -0.29 -11.97 -18.96
N LYS A 45 -0.83 -12.43 -20.09
CA LYS A 45 -1.08 -13.85 -20.34
C LYS A 45 0.22 -14.65 -20.42
N GLU A 46 1.25 -14.08 -21.03
CA GLU A 46 2.57 -14.73 -21.14
C GLU A 46 3.23 -14.89 -19.77
N VAL A 47 3.10 -13.90 -18.87
CA VAL A 47 3.69 -13.93 -17.52
C VAL A 47 2.86 -14.76 -16.54
N ARG A 48 1.53 -14.60 -16.51
CA ARG A 48 0.64 -15.23 -15.50
C ARG A 48 0.03 -16.55 -15.95
N GLY A 49 0.07 -16.88 -17.24
CA GLY A 49 -0.58 -18.07 -17.81
C GLY A 49 -2.12 -18.00 -17.88
N GLU A 50 -2.72 -16.92 -17.40
CA GLU A 50 -4.17 -16.73 -17.35
C GLU A 50 -4.61 -15.39 -17.96
N ALA A 51 -5.89 -15.30 -18.33
CA ALA A 51 -6.43 -14.04 -18.82
C ALA A 51 -6.57 -13.03 -17.67
N PRO A 52 -6.32 -11.72 -17.91
CA PRO A 52 -6.52 -10.71 -16.90
C PRO A 52 -7.98 -10.67 -16.43
N ALA A 53 -8.19 -10.41 -15.14
CA ALA A 53 -9.51 -10.31 -14.55
C ALA A 53 -10.37 -9.25 -15.29
N LYS A 54 -11.61 -9.61 -15.59
CA LYS A 54 -12.60 -8.70 -16.15
C LYS A 54 -13.30 -7.93 -15.03
N GLY A 55 -13.55 -6.65 -15.24
CA GLY A 55 -14.29 -5.81 -14.29
C GLY A 55 -13.56 -4.53 -13.92
N GLN A 56 -14.28 -3.61 -13.28
CA GLN A 56 -13.71 -2.35 -12.82
C GLN A 56 -12.78 -2.56 -11.62
N LEU A 57 -11.84 -1.64 -11.44
CA LEU A 57 -11.01 -1.58 -10.25
C LEU A 57 -11.86 -1.27 -8.99
N PRO A 58 -11.46 -1.74 -7.80
CA PRO A 58 -12.19 -1.49 -6.57
C PRO A 58 -12.10 -0.01 -6.16
N TYR A 59 -13.15 0.79 -6.44
CA TYR A 59 -13.17 2.25 -6.25
C TYR A 59 -13.65 2.74 -4.86
N SER A 60 -13.87 1.87 -3.89
CA SER A 60 -14.32 2.31 -2.55
C SER A 60 -13.19 2.97 -1.76
N THR A 61 -13.35 4.26 -1.45
CA THR A 61 -12.48 5.00 -0.52
C THR A 61 -12.65 4.53 0.91
N ASP A 62 -13.85 4.11 1.29
CA ASP A 62 -14.19 3.67 2.66
C ASP A 62 -13.36 2.45 3.08
N TRP A 63 -13.02 1.58 2.14
CA TRP A 63 -12.19 0.41 2.43
C TRP A 63 -10.87 0.80 3.11
N TYR A 64 -10.23 1.90 2.68
CA TYR A 64 -8.96 2.37 3.24
C TYR A 64 -9.09 2.96 4.65
N ALA A 65 -10.30 3.34 5.08
CA ALA A 65 -10.57 3.84 6.42
C ALA A 65 -10.93 2.71 7.42
N THR A 66 -11.07 1.47 6.95
CA THR A 66 -11.38 0.32 7.84
C THR A 66 -10.12 -0.20 8.56
N TRP A 67 -10.28 -0.70 9.78
CA TRP A 67 -9.18 -1.01 10.72
C TRP A 67 -7.92 -1.66 10.11
N LYS A 68 -7.99 -2.92 9.64
CA LYS A 68 -6.82 -3.61 9.09
C LYS A 68 -6.33 -2.96 7.79
N PRO A 69 -7.17 -2.76 6.75
CA PRO A 69 -6.77 -2.03 5.55
C PRO A 69 -6.10 -0.67 5.79
N ASN A 70 -6.55 0.08 6.79
CA ASN A 70 -6.02 1.40 7.13
C ASN A 70 -4.57 1.34 7.59
N TYR A 71 -4.23 0.37 8.44
CA TYR A 71 -2.86 0.12 8.87
C TYR A 71 -1.95 -0.21 7.67
N HIS A 72 -2.34 -1.18 6.84
CA HIS A 72 -1.54 -1.58 5.66
C HIS A 72 -1.37 -0.43 4.67
N SER A 73 -2.43 0.34 4.44
CA SER A 73 -2.44 1.51 3.55
C SER A 73 -1.48 2.59 4.03
N THR A 74 -1.47 2.86 5.33
CA THR A 74 -0.60 3.82 5.98
C THR A 74 0.87 3.39 5.93
N LEU A 75 1.13 2.11 6.19
CA LEU A 75 2.47 1.52 6.11
C LEU A 75 3.03 1.65 4.68
N PHE A 76 2.26 1.24 3.68
CA PHE A 76 2.61 1.40 2.27
C PHE A 76 2.88 2.86 1.90
N LEU A 77 1.98 3.79 2.27
CA LEU A 77 2.16 5.22 1.97
C LEU A 77 3.42 5.78 2.61
N SER A 78 3.79 5.31 3.80
CA SER A 78 5.03 5.74 4.46
C SER A 78 6.26 5.36 3.65
N PHE A 79 6.31 4.13 3.11
CA PHE A 79 7.38 3.71 2.20
C PHE A 79 7.33 4.44 0.87
N PHE A 80 6.16 4.54 0.25
CA PHE A 80 5.98 5.22 -1.03
C PHE A 80 6.37 6.69 -0.97
N ASN A 81 5.95 7.42 0.07
CA ASN A 81 6.31 8.83 0.25
C ASN A 81 7.81 9.03 0.48
N ARG A 82 8.50 8.06 1.09
CA ARG A 82 9.96 8.12 1.25
C ARG A 82 10.66 7.86 -0.08
N ILE A 83 10.25 6.81 -0.79
CA ILE A 83 10.89 6.35 -2.02
C ILE A 83 10.65 7.32 -3.17
N LYS A 84 9.43 7.85 -3.33
CA LYS A 84 9.09 8.77 -4.42
C LYS A 84 9.91 10.08 -4.40
N ASN A 85 10.52 10.41 -3.27
CA ASN A 85 11.35 11.60 -3.09
C ASN A 85 12.84 11.34 -3.39
N LEU A 86 13.22 10.11 -3.76
CA LEU A 86 14.59 9.80 -4.19
C LEU A 86 14.89 10.42 -5.56
N PRO A 87 16.14 10.85 -5.82
CA PRO A 87 16.52 11.38 -7.12
C PRO A 87 16.39 10.30 -8.21
N ASP A 88 16.01 10.73 -9.42
CA ASP A 88 15.96 9.91 -10.65
C ASP A 88 15.08 8.65 -10.60
N ILE A 89 14.19 8.54 -9.61
CA ILE A 89 13.23 7.43 -9.54
C ILE A 89 11.96 7.74 -10.33
N THR A 90 11.55 6.81 -11.19
CA THR A 90 10.27 6.91 -11.88
C THR A 90 9.12 6.54 -10.94
N TYR A 91 7.93 7.09 -11.18
CA TYR A 91 6.73 6.76 -10.40
C TYR A 91 6.46 5.25 -10.36
N SER A 92 6.58 4.57 -11.49
CA SER A 92 6.39 3.11 -11.61
C SER A 92 7.36 2.31 -10.74
N ARG A 93 8.63 2.70 -10.72
CA ARG A 93 9.66 2.09 -9.86
C ARG A 93 9.42 2.39 -8.39
N ALA A 94 9.09 3.63 -8.06
CA ALA A 94 8.78 4.00 -6.68
C ALA A 94 7.60 3.18 -6.13
N LEU A 95 6.57 2.96 -6.95
CA LEU A 95 5.40 2.16 -6.62
C LEU A 95 5.77 0.68 -6.42
N ALA A 96 6.53 0.10 -7.35
CA ALA A 96 7.01 -1.29 -7.26
C ALA A 96 7.87 -1.52 -6.01
N SER A 97 8.88 -0.68 -5.78
CA SER A 97 9.79 -0.80 -4.64
C SER A 97 9.07 -0.61 -3.30
N ALA A 98 8.17 0.39 -3.21
CA ALA A 98 7.40 0.62 -1.98
C ALA A 98 6.46 -0.53 -1.67
N TYR A 99 5.83 -1.12 -2.69
CA TYR A 99 4.95 -2.27 -2.50
C TYR A 99 5.72 -3.52 -2.10
N LYS A 100 6.88 -3.79 -2.70
CA LYS A 100 7.76 -4.91 -2.30
C LYS A 100 8.14 -4.82 -0.83
N LEU A 101 8.64 -3.66 -0.40
CA LEU A 101 8.96 -3.41 1.02
C LEU A 101 7.75 -3.61 1.91
N TYR A 102 6.58 -3.07 1.53
CA TYR A 102 5.35 -3.28 2.28
C TYR A 102 5.01 -4.78 2.41
N SER A 103 5.04 -5.53 1.31
CA SER A 103 4.69 -6.96 1.32
C SER A 103 5.67 -7.78 2.14
N GLU A 104 6.97 -7.51 2.04
CA GLU A 104 8.02 -8.17 2.82
C GLU A 104 7.84 -7.90 4.32
N GLN A 105 7.54 -6.64 4.69
CA GLN A 105 7.32 -6.27 6.09
C GLN A 105 6.06 -6.93 6.67
N VAL A 106 4.96 -7.00 5.91
CA VAL A 106 3.75 -7.70 6.35
C VAL A 106 4.00 -9.19 6.55
N LEU A 107 4.69 -9.84 5.61
CA LEU A 107 5.03 -11.26 5.70
C LEU A 107 5.98 -11.60 6.87
N MET A 108 6.72 -10.61 7.39
CA MET A 108 7.58 -10.80 8.57
C MET A 108 6.82 -10.62 9.89
N ILE A 109 5.73 -9.85 9.91
CA ILE A 109 5.05 -9.41 11.14
C ILE A 109 3.74 -10.17 11.38
N GLU A 110 3.01 -10.50 10.31
CA GLU A 110 1.70 -11.15 10.38
C GLU A 110 1.81 -12.65 10.14
N ASP A 111 0.96 -13.42 10.81
CA ASP A 111 0.86 -14.87 10.62
C ASP A 111 0.35 -15.21 9.20
N GLU A 112 0.66 -16.41 8.70
CA GLU A 112 0.32 -16.84 7.33
C GLU A 112 -1.18 -16.72 7.00
N ASP A 113 -2.05 -16.91 7.99
CA ASP A 113 -3.51 -16.84 7.83
C ASP A 113 -4.03 -15.41 7.55
N ASP A 114 -3.26 -14.40 7.95
CA ASP A 114 -3.69 -13.00 7.92
C ASP A 114 -3.30 -12.27 6.62
N GLY A 115 -2.19 -12.70 5.99
CA GLY A 115 -1.80 -12.43 4.62
C GLY A 115 -1.67 -10.95 4.19
N VAL A 116 -1.32 -10.73 2.93
CA VAL A 116 -1.21 -9.38 2.35
C VAL A 116 -2.61 -8.82 2.03
N VAL A 117 -3.13 -7.97 2.94
CA VAL A 117 -4.48 -7.37 2.81
C VAL A 117 -4.58 -6.31 1.72
N LEU A 118 -3.57 -5.45 1.60
CA LEU A 118 -3.50 -4.43 0.55
C LEU A 118 -2.86 -5.03 -0.71
N SER A 119 -3.66 -5.24 -1.75
CA SER A 119 -3.15 -5.66 -3.06
C SER A 119 -2.45 -4.52 -3.80
N PHE A 120 -1.55 -4.84 -4.74
CA PHE A 120 -0.82 -3.85 -5.53
C PHE A 120 -1.74 -2.83 -6.20
N THR A 121 -2.83 -3.32 -6.81
CA THR A 121 -3.79 -2.45 -7.49
C THR A 121 -4.47 -1.48 -6.52
N ARG A 122 -4.77 -1.90 -5.28
CA ARG A 122 -5.30 -1.00 -4.24
C ARG A 122 -4.23 -0.03 -3.74
N ALA A 123 -2.98 -0.47 -3.60
CA ALA A 123 -1.88 0.41 -3.24
C ALA A 123 -1.68 1.53 -4.27
N TRP A 124 -1.79 1.20 -5.57
CA TRP A 124 -1.82 2.19 -6.64
C TRP A 124 -3.05 3.11 -6.57
N MET A 125 -4.26 2.59 -6.37
CA MET A 125 -5.46 3.43 -6.25
C MET A 125 -5.38 4.39 -5.06
N LEU A 126 -4.77 3.95 -3.96
CA LEU A 126 -4.54 4.79 -2.78
C LEU A 126 -3.73 6.04 -3.13
N THR A 127 -2.68 5.93 -3.95
CA THR A 127 -1.91 7.12 -4.36
C THR A 127 -2.77 8.08 -5.18
N ARG A 128 -3.65 7.55 -6.05
CA ARG A 128 -4.59 8.35 -6.83
C ARG A 128 -5.61 9.07 -5.94
N PHE A 129 -6.11 8.41 -4.90
CA PHE A 129 -7.05 8.99 -3.94
C PHE A 129 -6.44 10.08 -3.05
N ILE A 130 -5.15 9.93 -2.71
CA ILE A 130 -4.40 11.00 -2.03
C ILE A 130 -4.20 12.19 -2.97
N GLU A 131 -3.82 11.95 -4.23
CA GLU A 131 -3.63 13.00 -5.24
C GLU A 131 -4.93 13.75 -5.56
N SER A 132 -6.06 13.06 -5.60
CA SER A 132 -7.39 13.65 -5.83
C SER A 132 -8.02 14.28 -4.58
N LYS A 133 -7.33 14.24 -3.42
CA LYS A 133 -7.82 14.73 -2.12
C LYS A 133 -9.15 14.10 -1.69
N GLN A 134 -9.35 12.84 -2.04
CA GLN A 134 -10.45 12.03 -1.49
C GLN A 134 -10.04 11.36 -0.17
N LEU A 135 -8.75 11.07 -0.03
CA LEU A 135 -8.13 10.59 1.18
C LEU A 135 -7.02 11.56 1.60
N GLU A 136 -6.74 11.59 2.90
CA GLU A 136 -5.64 12.35 3.48
C GLU A 136 -4.99 11.59 4.64
N LEU A 137 -3.87 12.10 5.15
CA LEU A 137 -3.21 11.57 6.34
C LEU A 137 -3.56 12.46 7.54
N CYS A 138 -4.10 11.85 8.59
CA CYS A 138 -4.37 12.48 9.87
C CYS A 138 -3.55 11.83 10.99
N THR A 139 -2.98 12.64 11.88
CA THR A 139 -2.17 12.15 13.00
C THR A 139 -3.06 11.65 14.13
N CYS A 140 -2.81 10.43 14.61
CA CYS A 140 -3.49 9.86 15.75
C CYS A 140 -3.14 10.62 17.05
N SER A 141 -4.15 11.01 17.82
CA SER A 141 -3.96 11.76 19.08
C SER A 141 -3.26 10.94 20.18
N ASN A 142 -3.27 9.61 20.08
CA ASN A 142 -2.68 8.71 21.08
C ASN A 142 -1.25 8.26 20.72
N CYS A 143 -1.05 7.65 19.54
CA CYS A 143 0.26 7.14 19.12
C CYS A 143 1.09 8.11 18.26
N GLN A 144 0.53 9.26 17.87
CA GLN A 144 1.20 10.31 17.07
C GLN A 144 1.67 9.84 15.68
N LEU A 145 1.21 8.69 15.21
CA LEU A 145 1.46 8.21 13.85
C LEU A 145 0.38 8.72 12.88
N PRO A 146 0.74 9.01 11.62
CA PRO A 146 -0.25 9.36 10.59
C PRO A 146 -1.06 8.13 10.19
N PHE A 147 -2.33 8.30 9.83
CA PHE A 147 -3.19 7.27 9.26
C PHE A 147 -4.07 7.83 8.16
N VAL A 148 -4.49 6.97 7.24
CA VAL A 148 -5.39 7.34 6.14
C VAL A 148 -6.79 7.66 6.70
N VAL A 149 -7.37 8.79 6.30
CA VAL A 149 -8.75 9.17 6.64
C VAL A 149 -9.45 9.74 5.40
N LEU A 150 -10.78 9.81 5.44
CA LEU A 150 -11.56 10.50 4.41
C LEU A 150 -11.36 12.02 4.57
N SER A 151 -11.11 12.74 3.48
CA SER A 151 -10.80 14.18 3.56
C SER A 151 -11.96 15.06 4.05
N TYR A 152 -13.19 14.55 4.03
CA TYR A 152 -14.38 15.27 4.47
C TYR A 152 -14.90 14.80 5.83
N SER A 153 -14.18 13.93 6.55
CA SER A 153 -14.59 13.49 7.89
C SER A 153 -14.15 14.48 8.98
N LEU A 154 -14.97 14.60 10.03
CA LEU A 154 -14.62 15.34 11.23
C LEU A 154 -13.56 14.54 12.00
N ASN A 155 -12.29 14.88 11.79
CA ASN A 155 -11.14 14.17 12.35
C ASN A 155 -10.57 14.82 13.62
N ASP A 156 -11.33 15.72 14.26
CA ASP A 156 -10.96 16.32 15.54
C ASP A 156 -10.79 15.21 16.58
N GLN A 157 -9.59 15.11 17.14
CA GLN A 157 -9.20 14.04 18.07
C GLN A 157 -9.24 12.62 17.47
N PHE A 158 -8.89 12.47 16.19
CA PHE A 158 -8.79 11.15 15.56
C PHE A 158 -7.93 10.16 16.38
N VAL A 159 -8.46 8.96 16.59
CA VAL A 159 -7.78 7.82 17.23
C VAL A 159 -7.76 6.66 16.25
N CYS A 160 -6.58 6.14 15.94
CA CYS A 160 -6.43 5.05 14.99
C CYS A 160 -6.93 3.72 15.56
N GLY A 161 -7.31 2.80 14.66
CA GLY A 161 -7.78 1.48 15.06
C GLY A 161 -6.72 0.58 15.71
N LEU A 162 -5.43 0.92 15.67
CA LEU A 162 -4.42 0.23 16.50
C LEU A 162 -4.49 0.66 17.97
N CYS A 163 -4.84 1.92 18.23
CA CYS A 163 -5.01 2.46 19.58
C CYS A 163 -6.37 2.09 20.19
N ALA A 164 -7.40 2.04 19.34
CA ALA A 164 -8.76 1.63 19.69
C ALA A 164 -9.24 0.50 18.78
N PRO A 165 -8.73 -0.74 18.98
CA PRO A 165 -9.09 -1.87 18.12
C PRO A 165 -10.58 -2.22 18.23
N PRO A 166 -11.26 -2.54 17.10
CA PRO A 166 -12.65 -2.97 17.12
C PRO A 166 -12.79 -4.33 17.81
N SER A 167 -13.99 -4.67 18.31
CA SER A 167 -14.24 -5.92 19.05
C SER A 167 -13.87 -7.20 18.29
N ARG A 168 -13.75 -7.13 16.95
CA ARG A 168 -13.38 -8.24 16.05
C ARG A 168 -11.88 -8.31 15.75
N ALA A 169 -11.06 -7.55 16.47
CA ALA A 169 -9.62 -7.43 16.22
C ALA A 169 -8.75 -8.63 16.61
N GLY A 170 -9.36 -9.72 17.05
CA GLY A 170 -8.63 -10.79 17.74
C GLY A 170 -8.18 -10.35 19.13
N VAL A 171 -7.64 -11.30 19.90
CA VAL A 171 -7.19 -11.04 21.26
C VAL A 171 -5.91 -10.20 21.20
N PRO A 172 -5.84 -9.03 21.87
CA PRO A 172 -4.62 -8.24 21.87
C PRO A 172 -3.47 -9.06 22.47
N LEU A 173 -2.31 -9.05 21.82
CA LEU A 173 -1.07 -9.56 22.39
C LEU A 173 -0.86 -8.91 23.76
N LYS A 174 -0.75 -9.76 24.79
CA LYS A 174 -0.61 -9.38 26.19
C LYS A 174 0.58 -8.41 26.30
N ARG A 175 0.32 -7.15 26.67
CA ARG A 175 1.41 -6.19 26.98
C ARG A 175 2.32 -6.83 28.03
N PRO A 176 3.65 -6.86 27.83
CA PRO A 176 4.57 -7.12 28.93
C PRO A 176 4.28 -6.08 30.00
N THR A 177 3.83 -6.53 31.17
CA THR A 177 3.68 -5.68 32.34
C THR A 177 5.01 -5.01 32.62
N ALA A 178 5.05 -3.68 32.51
CA ALA A 178 6.18 -2.90 33.00
C ALA A 178 6.40 -3.30 34.46
N ALA A 179 7.58 -3.84 34.75
CA ALA A 179 7.97 -4.18 36.10
C ALA A 179 7.90 -2.90 36.96
N THR A 180 7.00 -2.91 37.93
CA THR A 180 6.94 -1.88 38.97
C THR A 180 8.31 -1.79 39.64
N PRO A 181 8.97 -0.63 39.71
CA PRO A 181 10.22 -0.52 40.45
C PRO A 181 9.89 -0.66 41.93
N THR A 182 10.34 -1.76 42.53
CA THR A 182 10.27 -2.00 43.97
C THR A 182 11.15 -0.96 44.66
N LEU A 183 10.54 0.03 45.30
CA LEU A 183 11.23 0.90 46.24
C LEU A 183 11.67 0.05 47.44
N ALA A 184 12.97 -0.21 47.52
CA ALA A 184 13.60 -0.77 48.71
C ALA A 184 13.54 0.28 49.82
N THR A 185 12.84 -0.04 50.91
CA THR A 185 12.86 0.75 52.14
C THR A 185 13.68 -0.06 53.15
N THR A 186 14.87 0.43 53.48
CA THR A 186 15.70 -0.03 54.61
C THR A 186 15.32 0.81 55.84
N PRO A 187 15.39 0.23 57.05
CA PRO A 187 16.61 0.38 57.83
C PRO A 187 17.22 -0.93 58.33
#